data_AF-A0A6A6LZ72-F1
#
_entry.id   AF-A0A6A6LZ72-F1
#
_cell.length_a   1.000
_cell.length_b   1.000
_cell.length_c   1.000
_cell.angle_alpha   90.00
_cell.angle_beta   90.00
_cell.angle_gamma   90.00
#
_symmetry.space_group_name_H-M   'P 1'
#
loop_
_entity.id
_entity.type
_entity.pdbx_description
1 polymer ?
#
loop_
_entity_poly.entity_id
_entity_poly.type
_entity_poly.pdbx_seq_one_letter_code
_entity_poly.pdbx_strand_id
1 'polypeptide(L)'
;MFPNHIPNPGDKTAMALTRTAVLENSADLGIVFDTDVDRSGVVDNKGNPINGDKLIALMSAIVLKEHPGTTIVTDARTSMALSRFITDRGGQHCLYRVGYRNVIDKGVHLNRDGIETHLMMETSGHGALKENHFLDDGAYMVVKIIIEMVRMKLAGSDAGIGSLIRDLEEPLESVELRMNIISEPREPKQEPLRQLKNFEATLRFLEASGVDKILDISQIDKYARTGLVK
;
A
#
# COMPACT_ATOMS: atom_id res chain seq x y z
N MET A 1 5.63 9.88 -25.29
CA MET A 1 6.40 8.62 -25.09
C MET A 1 7.40 8.89 -23.98
N PHE A 2 7.52 8.00 -22.99
CA PHE A 2 8.52 8.14 -21.92
C PHE A 2 9.76 7.32 -22.32
N PRO A 3 10.87 7.96 -22.74
CA PRO A 3 11.98 7.26 -23.40
C PRO A 3 12.86 6.43 -22.46
N ASN A 4 12.78 6.68 -21.15
CA ASN A 4 13.64 6.02 -20.15
C ASN A 4 12.92 4.85 -19.49
N HIS A 5 11.77 5.11 -18.87
CA HIS A 5 10.93 4.12 -18.19
C HIS A 5 9.51 4.65 -18.08
N ILE A 6 8.57 3.80 -17.69
CA ILE A 6 7.21 4.24 -17.34
C ILE A 6 7.30 5.04 -16.03
N PRO A 7 6.77 6.28 -15.96
CA PRO A 7 6.71 7.06 -14.74
C PRO A 7 5.64 6.46 -13.83
N ASN A 8 6.02 5.46 -13.04
CA ASN A 8 5.15 4.78 -12.11
C ASN A 8 6.00 4.25 -10.95
N PRO A 9 5.68 4.58 -9.68
CA PRO A 9 6.42 4.06 -8.52
C PRO A 9 6.27 2.55 -8.30
N GLY A 10 5.35 1.89 -9.00
CA GLY A 10 5.25 0.42 -9.09
C GLY A 10 6.09 -0.20 -10.20
N ASP A 11 6.69 0.59 -11.10
CA ASP A 11 7.53 0.08 -12.19
C ASP A 11 8.91 -0.36 -11.67
N LYS A 12 9.28 -1.60 -11.99
CA LYS A 12 10.55 -2.20 -11.53
C LYS A 12 11.76 -1.47 -12.12
N THR A 13 11.67 -0.95 -13.35
CA THR A 13 12.77 -0.25 -14.02
C THR A 13 12.99 1.12 -13.40
N ALA A 14 11.91 1.87 -13.17
CA ALA A 14 11.94 3.16 -12.48
C ALA A 14 12.59 3.04 -11.09
N MET A 15 12.12 2.09 -10.27
CA MET A 15 12.68 1.85 -8.94
C MET A 15 14.15 1.40 -8.98
N ALA A 16 14.53 0.56 -9.94
CA ALA A 16 15.92 0.10 -10.09
C ALA A 16 16.87 1.23 -10.50
N LEU A 17 16.46 2.11 -11.41
CA LEU A 17 17.25 3.28 -11.80
C LEU A 17 17.41 4.26 -10.64
N THR A 18 16.33 4.52 -9.89
CA THR A 18 16.40 5.36 -8.69
C THR A 18 17.31 4.75 -7.62
N ARG A 19 17.25 3.43 -7.42
CA ARG A 19 18.18 2.71 -6.54
C ARG A 19 19.63 2.90 -6.96
N THR A 20 19.94 2.73 -8.25
CA THR A 20 21.29 2.94 -8.76
C THR A 20 21.77 4.36 -8.46
N ALA A 21 20.94 5.37 -8.75
CA ALA A 21 21.29 6.77 -8.47
C ALA A 21 21.53 7.03 -6.97
N VAL A 22 20.72 6.46 -6.09
CA VAL A 22 20.92 6.59 -4.63
C VAL A 22 22.26 6.02 -4.20
N LEU A 23 22.60 4.80 -4.65
CA LEU A 23 23.82 4.12 -4.26
C LEU A 23 25.08 4.79 -4.85
N GLU A 24 25.03 5.23 -6.10
CA GLU A 24 26.15 5.90 -6.77
C GLU A 24 26.46 7.28 -6.15
N ASN A 25 25.44 7.99 -5.68
CA ASN A 25 25.59 9.33 -5.12
C ASN A 25 25.63 9.34 -3.59
N SER A 26 25.55 8.19 -2.93
CA SER A 26 25.42 8.09 -1.46
C SER A 26 24.28 8.97 -0.93
N ALA A 27 23.16 9.02 -1.66
CA ALA A 27 22.03 9.88 -1.31
C ALA A 27 21.24 9.32 -0.12
N ASP A 28 20.65 10.21 0.69
CA ASP A 28 19.84 9.79 1.84
C ASP A 28 18.45 9.25 1.45
N LEU A 29 17.94 9.66 0.28
CA LEU A 29 16.62 9.27 -0.23
C LEU A 29 16.57 9.40 -1.75
N GLY A 30 15.99 8.40 -2.41
CA GLY A 30 15.54 8.48 -3.81
C GLY A 30 14.01 8.56 -3.86
N ILE A 31 13.47 9.28 -4.83
CA ILE A 31 12.02 9.50 -4.98
C ILE A 31 11.60 9.15 -6.41
N VAL A 32 10.47 8.47 -6.55
CA VAL A 32 9.81 8.18 -7.82
C VAL A 32 8.38 8.68 -7.76
N PHE A 33 7.99 9.47 -8.75
CA PHE A 33 6.62 9.89 -8.97
C PHE A 33 6.04 9.26 -10.23
N ASP A 34 4.72 9.28 -10.33
CA ASP A 34 4.07 9.11 -11.62
C ASP A 34 3.92 10.45 -12.37
N THR A 35 3.12 10.47 -13.44
CA THR A 35 3.06 11.59 -14.40
C THR A 35 2.55 12.90 -13.83
N ASP A 36 1.56 12.80 -12.95
CA ASP A 36 0.79 13.88 -12.37
C ASP A 36 1.03 14.02 -10.86
N VAL A 37 1.94 13.20 -10.32
CA VAL A 37 2.54 13.35 -8.99
C VAL A 37 1.53 13.06 -7.86
N ASP A 38 0.41 12.39 -8.17
CA ASP A 38 -0.54 11.92 -7.17
C ASP A 38 -0.06 10.61 -6.52
N ARG A 39 0.87 9.89 -7.17
CA ARG A 39 1.51 8.69 -6.61
C ARG A 39 3.00 8.88 -6.38
N SER A 40 3.48 8.28 -5.31
CA SER A 40 4.91 8.23 -5.01
C SER A 40 5.39 6.86 -4.58
N GLY A 41 6.71 6.67 -4.68
CA GLY A 41 7.48 5.59 -4.08
C GLY A 41 8.86 6.14 -3.76
N VAL A 42 9.56 5.56 -2.78
CA VAL A 42 10.88 6.03 -2.38
C VAL A 42 11.88 4.89 -2.32
N VAL A 43 13.16 5.24 -2.35
CA VAL A 43 14.28 4.31 -2.13
C VAL A 43 15.10 4.85 -0.97
N ASP A 44 15.33 4.03 0.06
CA ASP A 44 16.12 4.45 1.21
C ASP A 44 17.62 4.57 0.86
N ASN A 45 18.41 5.14 1.77
CA ASN A 45 19.85 5.31 1.62
C ASN A 45 20.66 4.01 1.45
N LYS A 46 20.06 2.84 1.67
CA LYS A 46 20.67 1.52 1.44
C LYS A 46 20.24 0.91 0.10
N GLY A 47 19.46 1.65 -0.70
CA GLY A 47 18.95 1.19 -1.97
C GLY A 47 17.74 0.25 -1.85
N ASN A 48 17.06 0.21 -0.70
CA ASN A 48 15.84 -0.59 -0.55
C ASN A 48 14.64 0.16 -1.12
N PRO A 49 13.88 -0.42 -2.06
CA PRO A 49 12.64 0.18 -2.54
C PRO A 49 11.56 0.13 -1.45
N ILE A 50 10.87 1.25 -1.28
CA ILE A 50 9.75 1.47 -0.36
C ILE A 50 8.56 1.94 -1.21
N ASN A 51 7.76 0.98 -1.65
CA ASN A 51 6.51 1.14 -2.38
C ASN A 51 5.49 0.07 -1.89
N GLY A 52 4.23 0.17 -2.32
CA GLY A 52 3.18 -0.74 -1.86
C GLY A 52 3.03 -0.75 -0.34
N ASP A 53 2.93 -1.95 0.24
CA ASP A 53 2.83 -2.14 1.70
C ASP A 53 3.94 -1.43 2.48
N LYS A 54 5.18 -1.37 1.96
CA LYS A 54 6.29 -0.70 2.66
C LYS A 54 6.08 0.80 2.76
N LEU A 55 5.53 1.42 1.72
CA LEU A 55 5.22 2.85 1.74
C LEU A 55 4.06 3.14 2.70
N ILE A 56 3.03 2.29 2.69
CA ILE A 56 1.91 2.44 3.64
C ILE A 56 2.41 2.24 5.07
N ALA A 57 3.26 1.23 5.34
CA ALA A 57 3.85 1.01 6.66
C ALA A 57 4.68 2.21 7.12
N LEU A 58 5.50 2.77 6.22
CA LEU A 58 6.31 3.95 6.53
C LEU A 58 5.44 5.15 6.89
N MET A 59 4.45 5.46 6.06
CA MET A 59 3.51 6.55 6.32
C MET A 59 2.68 6.31 7.59
N SER A 60 2.29 5.06 7.85
CA SER A 60 1.59 4.66 9.07
C SER A 60 2.44 4.93 10.30
N ALA A 61 3.73 4.57 10.28
CA ALA A 61 4.65 4.82 11.39
C ALA A 61 4.82 6.33 11.67
N ILE A 62 4.91 7.15 10.62
CA ILE A 62 4.99 8.61 10.73
C ILE A 62 3.70 9.18 11.33
N VAL A 63 2.54 8.81 10.77
CA VAL A 63 1.24 9.34 11.18
C VAL A 63 0.86 8.89 12.59
N LEU A 64 1.14 7.64 12.98
CA LEU A 64 0.83 7.12 14.32
C LEU A 64 1.65 7.80 15.42
N LYS A 65 2.84 8.32 15.10
CA LYS A 65 3.63 9.13 16.03
C LYS A 65 2.97 10.49 16.32
N GLU A 66 2.31 11.07 15.32
CA GLU A 66 1.63 12.37 15.42
C GLU A 66 0.20 12.24 15.94
N HIS A 67 -0.48 11.15 15.58
CA HIS A 67 -1.87 10.84 15.91
C HIS A 67 -1.99 9.41 16.45
N PRO A 68 -1.57 9.16 17.71
CA PRO A 68 -1.69 7.84 18.31
C PRO A 68 -3.14 7.34 18.31
N GLY A 69 -3.35 6.08 17.95
CA GLY A 69 -4.70 5.49 17.94
C GLY A 69 -5.51 5.75 16.67
N THR A 70 -5.02 6.55 15.71
CA THR A 70 -5.78 6.83 14.48
C THR A 70 -6.07 5.56 13.69
N THR A 71 -7.20 5.59 12.99
CA THR A 71 -7.51 4.65 11.92
C THR A 71 -6.70 4.98 10.67
N ILE A 72 -6.25 3.93 9.98
CA ILE A 72 -5.57 3.98 8.69
C ILE A 72 -6.42 3.17 7.71
N VAL A 73 -6.87 3.81 6.63
CA VAL A 73 -7.68 3.15 5.60
C VAL A 73 -6.78 2.73 4.46
N THR A 74 -6.89 1.47 4.05
CA THR A 74 -6.16 0.95 2.90
C THR A 74 -7.04 0.17 1.96
N ASP A 75 -6.53 -0.12 0.77
CA ASP A 75 -7.21 -1.00 -0.15
C ASP A 75 -7.00 -2.49 0.17
N ALA A 76 -7.89 -3.29 -0.41
CA ALA A 76 -8.01 -4.71 -0.13
C ALA A 76 -6.78 -5.57 -0.49
N ARG A 77 -5.81 -5.02 -1.24
CA ARG A 77 -4.60 -5.72 -1.67
C ARG A 77 -3.50 -5.77 -0.62
N THR A 78 -3.59 -4.96 0.44
CA THR A 78 -2.57 -4.94 1.49
C THR A 78 -2.46 -6.26 2.24
N SER A 79 -1.25 -6.57 2.71
CA SER A 79 -0.99 -7.83 3.42
C SER A 79 -1.55 -7.84 4.85
N MET A 80 -1.68 -9.04 5.40
CA MET A 80 -1.89 -9.21 6.84
C MET A 80 -0.71 -8.67 7.67
N ALA A 81 0.52 -8.75 7.15
CA ALA A 81 1.70 -8.22 7.83
C ALA A 81 1.58 -6.72 8.05
N LEU A 82 1.09 -5.97 7.05
CA LEU A 82 0.79 -4.55 7.21
C LEU A 82 -0.29 -4.30 8.28
N SER A 83 -1.33 -5.15 8.31
CA SER A 83 -2.38 -5.04 9.33
C SER A 83 -1.83 -5.22 10.75
N ARG A 84 -0.96 -6.23 10.95
CA ARG A 84 -0.26 -6.46 12.23
C ARG A 84 0.63 -5.28 12.56
N PHE A 85 1.46 -4.84 11.61
CA PHE A 85 2.37 -3.71 11.77
C PHE A 85 1.65 -2.43 12.27
N ILE A 86 0.49 -2.10 11.70
CA ILE A 86 -0.32 -0.94 12.12
C ILE A 86 -0.89 -1.13 13.52
N THR A 87 -1.47 -2.31 13.80
CA THR A 87 -2.15 -2.60 15.07
C THR A 87 -1.17 -2.75 16.24
N ASP A 88 0.00 -3.35 16.03
CA ASP A 88 1.08 -3.46 17.02
C ASP A 88 1.66 -2.09 17.41
N ARG A 89 1.49 -1.07 16.56
CA ARG A 89 1.82 0.34 16.82
C ARG A 89 0.68 1.15 17.43
N GLY A 90 -0.39 0.48 17.85
CA GLY A 90 -1.56 1.10 18.48
C GLY A 90 -2.51 1.77 17.50
N GLY A 91 -2.32 1.61 16.18
CA GLY A 91 -3.25 2.09 15.16
C GLY A 91 -4.44 1.16 14.96
N GLN A 92 -5.45 1.62 14.23
CA GLN A 92 -6.56 0.79 13.74
C GLN A 92 -6.46 0.63 12.22
N HIS A 93 -6.61 -0.58 11.70
CA HIS A 93 -6.54 -0.82 10.25
C HIS A 93 -7.93 -1.06 9.64
N CYS A 94 -8.33 -0.21 8.71
CA CYS A 94 -9.59 -0.30 7.98
C CYS A 94 -9.35 -0.67 6.51
N LEU A 95 -9.46 -1.96 6.19
CA LEU A 95 -9.45 -2.43 4.80
C LEU A 95 -10.72 -2.01 4.06
N TYR A 96 -10.57 -1.53 2.83
CA TYR A 96 -11.68 -1.10 1.99
C TYR A 96 -11.50 -1.51 0.53
N ARG A 97 -12.56 -1.36 -0.27
CA ARG A 97 -12.54 -1.75 -1.69
C ARG A 97 -11.49 -0.94 -2.47
N VAL A 98 -10.85 -1.61 -3.44
CA VAL A 98 -9.83 -1.02 -4.32
C VAL A 98 -10.35 0.21 -5.07
N GLY A 99 -9.46 1.17 -5.30
CA GLY A 99 -9.67 2.45 -5.97
C GLY A 99 -9.41 3.60 -5.01
N TYR A 100 -8.43 4.46 -5.33
CA TYR A 100 -7.95 5.53 -4.45
C TYR A 100 -9.08 6.39 -3.88
N ARG A 101 -10.04 6.77 -4.74
CA ARG A 101 -11.21 7.55 -4.33
C ARG A 101 -12.09 6.82 -3.33
N ASN A 102 -12.25 5.50 -3.45
CA ASN A 102 -13.00 4.71 -2.47
C ASN A 102 -12.33 4.72 -1.10
N VAL A 103 -11.01 4.57 -1.07
CA VAL A 103 -10.19 4.59 0.15
C VAL A 103 -10.23 5.96 0.81
N ILE A 104 -10.08 7.03 0.03
CA ILE A 104 -10.17 8.42 0.51
C ILE A 104 -11.57 8.73 1.04
N ASP A 105 -12.61 8.47 0.25
CA ASP A 105 -14.01 8.73 0.65
C ASP A 105 -14.36 7.95 1.92
N LYS A 106 -13.85 6.74 2.10
CA LYS A 106 -14.04 5.97 3.34
C LYS A 106 -13.42 6.67 4.55
N GLY A 107 -12.19 7.18 4.44
CA GLY A 107 -11.57 7.94 5.52
C GLY A 107 -12.28 9.26 5.83
N VAL A 108 -12.80 9.94 4.81
CA VAL A 108 -13.63 11.14 5.00
C VAL A 108 -14.92 10.80 5.74
N HIS A 109 -15.61 9.72 5.37
CA HIS A 109 -16.81 9.26 6.06
C HIS A 109 -16.53 8.88 7.51
N LEU A 110 -15.47 8.11 7.78
CA LEU A 110 -15.08 7.75 9.14
C LEU A 110 -14.83 8.99 10.02
N ASN A 111 -14.13 10.00 9.50
CA ASN A 111 -13.95 11.26 10.23
C ASN A 111 -15.27 11.99 10.51
N ARG A 112 -16.22 11.99 9.57
CA ARG A 112 -17.55 12.57 9.79
C ARG A 112 -18.34 11.82 10.87
N ASP A 113 -18.14 10.52 10.96
CA ASP A 113 -18.74 9.64 11.97
C ASP A 113 -18.00 9.70 13.34
N GLY A 114 -17.00 10.58 13.48
CA GLY A 114 -16.24 10.75 14.72
C GLY A 114 -15.11 9.74 14.93
N ILE A 115 -14.80 8.92 13.93
CA ILE A 115 -13.68 7.97 13.96
C ILE A 115 -12.44 8.66 13.37
N GLU A 116 -11.49 8.97 14.24
CA GLU A 116 -10.27 9.65 13.85
C GLU A 116 -9.47 8.84 12.81
N THR A 117 -9.31 9.41 11.62
CA THR A 117 -8.66 8.76 10.48
C THR A 117 -7.77 9.77 9.77
N HIS A 118 -6.45 9.65 9.93
CA HIS A 118 -5.50 10.62 9.38
C HIS A 118 -4.83 10.19 8.07
N LEU A 119 -4.83 8.89 7.77
CA LEU A 119 -4.16 8.34 6.59
C LEU A 119 -5.10 7.43 5.78
N MET A 120 -5.16 7.67 4.47
CA MET A 120 -5.84 6.82 3.51
C MET A 120 -4.89 6.55 2.35
N MET A 121 -4.51 5.29 2.10
CA MET A 121 -3.51 4.96 1.08
C MET A 121 -3.79 3.65 0.35
N GLU A 122 -3.38 3.57 -0.90
CA GLU A 122 -3.40 2.32 -1.67
C GLU A 122 -2.00 1.75 -1.92
N THR A 123 -1.95 0.44 -2.14
CA THR A 123 -0.74 -0.27 -2.60
C THR A 123 -0.19 0.24 -3.94
N SER A 124 -1.00 0.95 -4.74
CA SER A 124 -0.59 1.61 -5.98
C SER A 124 0.27 2.86 -5.78
N GLY A 125 0.34 3.39 -4.55
CA GLY A 125 1.08 4.62 -4.21
C GLY A 125 0.22 5.88 -4.13
N HIS A 126 -1.10 5.77 -4.36
CA HIS A 126 -2.04 6.86 -4.09
C HIS A 126 -2.20 7.03 -2.58
N GLY A 127 -2.40 8.26 -2.12
CA GLY A 127 -2.52 8.52 -0.70
C GLY A 127 -2.92 9.93 -0.35
N ALA A 128 -3.73 10.04 0.69
CA ALA A 128 -4.23 11.30 1.22
C ALA A 128 -4.09 11.36 2.73
N LEU A 129 -3.78 12.55 3.23
CA LEU A 129 -3.77 12.86 4.64
C LEU A 129 -4.89 13.83 5.00
N LYS A 130 -5.45 13.66 6.21
CA LYS A 130 -6.49 14.56 6.74
C LYS A 130 -6.02 16.01 6.82
N GLU A 131 -4.78 16.23 7.25
CA GLU A 131 -4.16 17.56 7.32
C GLU A 131 -3.94 18.20 5.94
N ASN A 132 -3.81 17.39 4.88
CA ASN A 132 -3.73 17.86 3.49
C ASN A 132 -5.11 17.85 2.81
N HIS A 133 -6.17 18.15 3.56
CA HIS A 133 -7.55 18.24 3.07
C HIS A 133 -8.04 17.02 2.30
N PHE A 134 -7.52 15.83 2.60
CA PHE A 134 -7.85 14.57 1.93
C PHE A 134 -7.55 14.56 0.42
N LEU A 135 -6.62 15.41 -0.02
CA LEU A 135 -6.13 15.42 -1.40
C LEU A 135 -5.22 14.20 -1.63
N ASP A 136 -5.42 13.54 -2.77
CA ASP A 136 -4.51 12.52 -3.26
C ASP A 136 -3.24 13.20 -3.78
N ASP A 137 -2.14 13.05 -3.04
CA ASP A 137 -0.95 13.89 -3.20
C ASP A 137 0.33 13.14 -2.87
N GLY A 138 0.95 12.59 -3.91
CA GLY A 138 2.22 11.89 -3.84
C GLY A 138 3.35 12.78 -3.35
N ALA A 139 3.36 14.05 -3.75
CA ALA A 139 4.37 15.00 -3.31
C ALA A 139 4.26 15.29 -1.80
N TYR A 140 3.05 15.44 -1.29
CA TYR A 140 2.84 15.66 0.15
C TYR A 140 3.30 14.47 0.99
N MET A 141 3.04 13.24 0.54
CA MET A 141 3.57 12.03 1.20
C MET A 141 5.10 12.05 1.27
N VAL A 142 5.77 12.43 0.18
CA VAL A 142 7.24 12.58 0.17
C VAL A 142 7.72 13.68 1.11
N VAL A 143 7.00 14.81 1.20
CA VAL A 143 7.32 15.87 2.17
C VAL A 143 7.22 15.35 3.61
N LYS A 144 6.20 14.56 3.97
CA LYS A 144 6.08 13.92 5.29
C LYS A 144 7.27 13.01 5.60
N ILE A 145 7.71 12.23 4.61
CA ILE A 145 8.90 11.37 4.72
C ILE A 145 10.16 12.20 4.99
N ILE A 146 10.39 13.26 4.21
CA ILE A 146 11.55 14.15 4.37
C ILE A 146 11.53 14.83 5.74
N ILE A 147 10.37 15.32 6.20
CA ILE A 147 10.22 15.92 7.52
C ILE A 147 10.62 14.93 8.61
N GLU A 148 10.17 13.67 8.53
CA GLU A 148 10.55 12.67 9.52
C GLU A 148 12.05 12.34 9.47
N MET A 149 12.65 12.25 8.28
CA MET A 149 14.11 12.08 8.14
C MET A 149 14.88 13.20 8.84
N VAL A 150 14.46 14.46 8.65
CA VAL A 150 15.08 15.62 9.29
C VAL A 150 14.88 15.55 10.81
N ARG A 151 13.68 15.22 11.29
CA ARG A 151 13.40 15.04 12.73
C ARG A 151 14.29 13.97 13.35
N MET A 152 14.47 12.83 12.68
CA MET A 152 15.35 11.75 13.12
C MET A 152 16.81 12.25 13.23
N LYS A 153 17.29 12.99 12.23
CA LYS A 153 18.67 13.52 12.25
C LYS A 153 18.87 14.55 13.36
N LEU A 154 17.92 15.45 13.57
CA LEU A 154 17.94 16.43 14.66
C LEU A 154 17.88 15.76 16.05
N ALA A 155 17.25 14.60 16.15
CA ALA A 155 17.25 13.77 17.37
C ALA A 155 18.54 12.94 17.55
N GLY A 156 19.54 13.09 16.67
CA GLY A 156 20.82 12.39 16.74
C GLY A 156 20.81 10.96 16.20
N SER A 157 19.77 10.57 15.45
CA SER A 157 19.75 9.27 14.77
C SER A 157 20.55 9.29 13.48
N ASP A 158 21.43 8.30 13.31
CA ASP A 158 22.11 8.01 12.04
C ASP A 158 21.40 6.91 11.22
N ALA A 159 20.26 6.41 11.71
CA ALA A 159 19.46 5.43 10.98
C ALA A 159 18.72 6.10 9.81
N GLY A 160 18.72 5.46 8.64
CA GLY A 160 17.92 5.87 7.49
C GLY A 160 16.42 5.63 7.69
N ILE A 161 15.59 6.20 6.82
CA ILE A 161 14.12 6.18 6.97
C ILE A 161 13.53 4.75 6.98
N GLY A 162 14.15 3.83 6.25
CA GLY A 162 13.77 2.41 6.25
C GLY A 162 13.85 1.75 7.63
N SER A 163 14.55 2.36 8.59
CA SER A 163 14.61 1.87 9.97
C SER A 163 13.26 1.83 10.69
N LEU A 164 12.29 2.65 10.26
CA LEU A 164 10.94 2.75 10.83
C LEU A 164 10.04 1.56 10.51
N ILE A 165 10.40 0.79 9.48
CA ILE A 165 9.62 -0.35 8.96
C ILE A 165 10.37 -1.69 9.03
N ARG A 166 11.44 -1.79 9.83
CA ARG A 166 12.30 -3.00 9.88
C ARG A 166 11.61 -4.26 10.39
N ASP A 167 10.56 -4.08 11.16
CA ASP A 167 9.72 -5.12 11.75
C ASP A 167 8.44 -5.37 10.93
N LEU A 168 8.30 -4.72 9.77
CA LEU A 168 7.31 -5.14 8.79
C LEU A 168 7.74 -6.50 8.22
N GLU A 169 6.95 -7.53 8.48
CA GLU A 169 7.18 -8.85 7.90
C GLU A 169 6.95 -8.81 6.39
N GLU A 170 7.92 -9.31 5.63
CA GLU A 170 7.82 -9.43 4.18
C GLU A 170 7.51 -10.88 3.78
N PRO A 171 6.63 -11.10 2.79
CA PRO A 171 6.40 -12.44 2.27
C PRO A 171 7.67 -12.96 1.59
N LEU A 172 7.91 -14.28 1.67
CA LEU A 172 9.03 -14.92 0.98
C LEU A 172 8.93 -14.71 -0.54
N GLU A 173 7.71 -14.79 -1.07
CA GLU A 173 7.40 -14.52 -2.47
C GLU A 173 6.07 -13.75 -2.57
N SER A 174 5.98 -12.83 -3.54
CA SER A 174 4.76 -12.11 -3.85
C SER A 174 4.62 -11.95 -5.37
N VAL A 175 3.48 -12.38 -5.90
CA VAL A 175 3.18 -12.35 -7.34
C VAL A 175 1.75 -11.85 -7.54
N GLU A 176 1.59 -10.77 -8.32
CA GLU A 176 0.28 -10.34 -8.79
C GLU A 176 -0.08 -11.15 -10.05
N LEU A 177 -1.18 -11.91 -9.96
CA LEU A 177 -1.72 -12.66 -11.10
C LEU A 177 -2.91 -11.93 -11.69
N ARG A 178 -2.82 -11.56 -12.97
CA ARG A 178 -3.94 -10.97 -13.73
C ARG A 178 -4.49 -11.99 -14.72
N MET A 179 -5.69 -12.49 -14.43
CA MET A 179 -6.41 -13.39 -15.33
C MET A 179 -7.36 -12.58 -16.21
N ASN A 180 -7.15 -12.62 -17.52
CA ASN A 180 -8.06 -11.99 -18.47
C ASN A 180 -9.34 -12.82 -18.57
N ILE A 181 -10.49 -12.22 -18.22
CA ILE A 181 -11.80 -12.84 -18.43
C ILE A 181 -12.23 -12.53 -19.86
N ILE A 182 -12.18 -13.54 -20.73
CA ILE A 182 -12.64 -13.45 -22.12
C ILE A 182 -14.13 -13.85 -22.13
N SER A 183 -15.03 -12.91 -21.88
CA SER A 183 -16.49 -13.14 -21.94
C SER A 183 -17.16 -12.07 -22.80
N GLU A 184 -18.22 -12.45 -23.53
CA GLU A 184 -19.09 -11.46 -24.19
C GLU A 184 -19.77 -10.57 -23.13
N PRO A 185 -19.92 -9.25 -23.36
CA PRO A 185 -20.44 -8.29 -22.36
C PRO A 185 -21.93 -8.45 -22.02
N ARG A 186 -22.57 -9.56 -22.40
CA ARG A 186 -24.02 -9.76 -22.32
C ARG A 186 -24.57 -10.04 -20.92
N GLU A 187 -23.75 -10.54 -19.99
CA GLU A 187 -24.15 -10.73 -18.59
C GLU A 187 -23.07 -10.24 -17.61
N PRO A 188 -22.91 -8.92 -17.41
CA PRO A 188 -21.77 -8.34 -16.73
C PRO A 188 -21.63 -8.69 -15.24
N LYS A 189 -22.63 -9.34 -14.62
CA LYS A 189 -22.62 -9.71 -13.19
C LYS A 189 -22.52 -11.21 -12.91
N GLN A 190 -23.03 -12.08 -13.79
CA GLN A 190 -23.13 -13.52 -13.49
C GLN A 190 -21.86 -14.28 -13.83
N GLU A 191 -21.22 -13.94 -14.96
CA GLU A 191 -20.05 -14.67 -15.44
C GLU A 191 -18.80 -14.47 -14.57
N PRO A 192 -18.47 -13.24 -14.11
CA PRO A 192 -17.36 -13.05 -13.16
C PRO A 192 -17.58 -13.78 -11.83
N LEU A 193 -18.83 -13.79 -11.30
CA LEU A 193 -19.16 -14.50 -10.05
C LEU A 193 -19.05 -16.02 -10.19
N ARG A 194 -19.45 -16.56 -11.35
CA ARG A 194 -19.31 -17.99 -11.65
C ARG A 194 -17.83 -18.40 -11.78
N GLN A 195 -17.02 -17.57 -12.41
CA GLN A 195 -15.57 -17.79 -12.47
C GLN A 195 -14.89 -17.61 -11.11
N LEU A 196 -15.38 -16.68 -10.26
CA LEU A 196 -14.94 -16.56 -8.88
C LEU A 196 -15.21 -17.84 -8.08
N LYS A 197 -16.39 -18.45 -8.23
CA LYS A 197 -16.71 -19.73 -7.58
C LYS A 197 -15.80 -20.87 -8.05
N ASN A 198 -15.43 -20.89 -9.33
CA ASN A 198 -14.46 -21.86 -9.84
C ASN A 198 -13.05 -21.60 -9.27
N PHE A 199 -12.69 -20.32 -9.11
CA PHE A 199 -11.45 -19.93 -8.44
C PHE A 199 -11.45 -20.30 -6.96
N GLU A 200 -12.55 -20.07 -6.22
CA GLU A 200 -12.73 -20.54 -4.84
C GLU A 200 -12.59 -22.06 -4.74
N ALA A 201 -13.14 -22.83 -5.68
CA ALA A 201 -12.95 -24.28 -5.73
C ALA A 201 -11.47 -24.66 -5.96
N THR A 202 -10.75 -23.87 -6.75
CA THR A 202 -9.31 -24.06 -7.01
C THR A 202 -8.48 -23.71 -5.77
N LEU A 203 -8.84 -22.63 -5.06
CA LEU A 203 -8.21 -22.24 -3.80
C LEU A 203 -8.45 -23.28 -2.70
N ARG A 204 -9.67 -23.79 -2.56
CA ARG A 204 -9.99 -24.88 -1.63
C ARG A 204 -9.24 -26.17 -1.98
N PHE A 205 -9.00 -26.44 -3.26
CA PHE A 205 -8.15 -27.55 -3.69
C PHE A 205 -6.68 -27.32 -3.27
N LEU A 206 -6.16 -26.10 -3.42
CA LEU A 206 -4.82 -25.74 -2.95
C LEU A 206 -4.71 -25.86 -1.42
N GLU A 207 -5.71 -25.41 -0.67
CA GLU A 207 -5.82 -25.59 0.79
C GLU A 207 -5.79 -27.07 1.17
N ALA A 208 -6.66 -27.88 0.57
CA ALA A 208 -6.75 -29.31 0.84
C ALA A 208 -5.47 -30.07 0.43
N SER A 209 -4.66 -29.51 -0.47
CA SER A 209 -3.37 -30.05 -0.89
C SER A 209 -2.22 -29.67 0.04
N GLY A 210 -2.46 -28.87 1.09
CA GLY A 210 -1.45 -28.41 2.04
C GLY A 210 -0.64 -27.20 1.55
N VAL A 211 -1.11 -26.50 0.51
CA VAL A 211 -0.49 -25.29 -0.05
C VAL A 211 -0.94 -24.02 0.70
N ASP A 212 -1.93 -24.14 1.59
CA ASP A 212 -2.34 -23.11 2.58
C ASP A 212 -1.19 -22.62 3.47
N LYS A 213 -0.13 -23.41 3.62
CA LYS A 213 1.11 -23.01 4.31
C LYS A 213 1.99 -22.04 3.50
N ILE A 214 1.67 -21.82 2.23
CA ILE A 214 2.46 -21.06 1.24
C ILE A 214 1.65 -19.89 0.64
N LEU A 215 0.31 -20.00 0.59
CA LEU A 215 -0.59 -18.97 0.05
C LEU A 215 -1.52 -18.41 1.15
N ASP A 216 -1.43 -17.10 1.44
CA ASP A 216 -2.35 -16.43 2.37
C ASP A 216 -3.67 -16.05 1.67
N ILE A 217 -4.66 -16.92 1.80
CA ILE A 217 -6.02 -16.79 1.24
C ILE A 217 -7.05 -16.27 2.25
N SER A 218 -6.65 -16.00 3.49
CA SER A 218 -7.54 -15.58 4.58
C SER A 218 -8.25 -14.24 4.31
N GLN A 219 -7.63 -13.40 3.47
CA GLN A 219 -8.20 -12.13 3.02
C GLN A 219 -9.43 -12.34 2.13
N ILE A 220 -9.45 -13.39 1.29
CA ILE A 220 -10.54 -13.65 0.32
C ILE A 220 -11.86 -13.93 1.06
N ASP A 221 -11.79 -14.70 2.14
CA ASP A 221 -12.95 -15.10 2.94
C ASP A 221 -13.61 -13.90 3.66
N LYS A 222 -12.80 -12.89 4.03
CA LYS A 222 -13.28 -11.61 4.60
C LYS A 222 -14.04 -10.75 3.58
N TYR A 223 -13.61 -10.76 2.31
CA TYR A 223 -14.28 -10.05 1.22
C TYR A 223 -15.56 -10.75 0.75
N ALA A 224 -15.57 -12.08 0.69
CA ALA A 224 -16.76 -12.85 0.30
C ALA A 224 -17.93 -12.68 1.29
N ARG A 225 -17.64 -12.58 2.59
CA ARG A 225 -18.67 -12.47 3.65
C ARG A 225 -19.25 -11.07 3.84
N THR A 226 -18.55 -10.00 3.41
CA THR A 226 -18.98 -8.61 3.67
C THR A 226 -19.92 -8.04 2.59
N GLY A 227 -20.19 -8.77 1.50
CA GLY A 227 -21.24 -8.41 0.53
C GLY A 227 -21.02 -7.07 -0.20
N LEU A 228 -19.78 -6.56 -0.23
CA LEU A 228 -19.44 -5.25 -0.82
C LEU A 228 -19.20 -5.27 -2.34
N VAL A 229 -19.68 -6.31 -3.03
CA VAL A 229 -19.80 -6.29 -4.50
C VAL A 229 -21.13 -5.62 -4.85
N LYS A 230 -21.12 -4.30 -5.04
CA LYS A 230 -22.19 -3.57 -5.72
C LYS A 230 -21.64 -2.84 -6.92
#